data_AF-A0A1H2PVE0-F1
#
_entry.id   AF-A0A1H2PVE0-F1
#
_cell.length_a   1.000
_cell.length_b   1.000
_cell.length_c   1.000
_cell.angle_alpha   90.00
_cell.angle_beta   90.00
_cell.angle_gamma   90.00
#
_symmetry.space_group_name_H-M   'P 1'
#
loop_
_entity.id
_entity.type
_entity.pdbx_description
1 polymer ?
#
loop_
_entity_poly.entity_id
_entity_poly.type
_entity_poly.pdbx_seq_one_letter_code
_entity_poly.pdbx_strand_id
1 'polypeptide(L)'
;GGEFGSATAFMAEHAQHRRGFFSSFQVASQGLTTLLAALFGVTLTSNLDAAQMASWGWRVPFFFGLIIGPVAYYIRRHTTETPAFLASERSEAPLREALSHNGRRIVYGVGAVILATVATYLVLYMPSYAVRQLGLPASVAFAATLATGLVQMIGSPIAGRLSDTHGRTRIMLPAAIVLLVLVYPMFALLHNHPSLGTLLFVQVILGVVLSAYFGPLPALLSELFPTRTRTTGMSLAYNVSVTIFGGFAPFIITWLIATTGNALAPSFYVIAAAVISALAVAAIGRTGWLTRQP
;
A
#
# COMPACT_ATOMS: atom_id res chain seq x y z
N GLY A 1 -2.85 6.94 10.76
CA GLY A 1 -3.70 5.77 11.06
C GLY A 1 -5.16 6.03 10.77
N GLY A 2 -5.86 6.79 11.62
CA GLY A 2 -7.29 7.09 11.44
C GLY A 2 -7.63 7.81 10.13
N GLU A 3 -6.70 8.58 9.59
CA GLU A 3 -6.91 9.32 8.33
C GLU A 3 -7.07 8.44 7.09
N PHE A 4 -6.53 7.21 7.10
CA PHE A 4 -6.78 6.28 6.02
C PHE A 4 -8.27 5.90 5.97
N GLY A 5 -8.87 5.59 7.12
CA GLY A 5 -10.28 5.20 7.19
C GLY A 5 -11.22 6.37 6.86
N SER A 6 -10.98 7.55 7.42
CA SER A 6 -11.84 8.73 7.20
C SER A 6 -11.77 9.24 5.77
N ALA A 7 -10.56 9.45 5.22
CA ALA A 7 -10.39 9.96 3.85
C ALA A 7 -10.92 8.95 2.81
N THR A 8 -10.70 7.66 3.02
CA THR A 8 -11.21 6.64 2.10
C THR A 8 -12.74 6.54 2.16
N ALA A 9 -13.33 6.56 3.37
CA ALA A 9 -14.78 6.55 3.51
C ALA A 9 -15.39 7.78 2.83
N PHE A 10 -14.79 8.96 3.02
CA PHE A 10 -15.21 10.20 2.39
C PHE A 10 -15.19 10.12 0.85
N MET A 11 -14.08 9.66 0.26
CA MET A 11 -13.95 9.49 -1.20
C MET A 11 -14.93 8.45 -1.76
N ALA A 12 -15.10 7.34 -1.06
CA ALA A 12 -16.00 6.28 -1.48
C ALA A 12 -17.47 6.69 -1.37
N GLU A 13 -17.83 7.58 -0.44
CA GLU A 13 -19.20 8.07 -0.27
C GLU A 13 -19.57 9.17 -1.27
N HIS A 14 -18.62 10.03 -1.63
CA HIS A 14 -18.83 11.06 -2.67
C HIS A 14 -18.98 10.47 -4.09
N ALA A 15 -18.44 9.27 -4.35
CA ALA A 15 -18.39 8.69 -5.69
C ALA A 15 -19.05 7.30 -5.77
N GLN A 16 -20.35 7.23 -5.46
CA GLN A 16 -21.09 5.96 -5.36
C GLN A 16 -20.98 5.04 -6.60
N HIS A 17 -20.89 5.62 -7.82
CA HIS A 17 -20.80 4.84 -9.07
C HIS A 17 -19.38 4.51 -9.53
N ARG A 18 -18.34 5.06 -8.89
CA ARG A 18 -16.92 4.86 -9.27
C ARG A 18 -16.01 4.77 -8.04
N ARG A 19 -16.48 4.08 -6.99
CA ARG A 19 -15.81 4.02 -5.68
C ARG A 19 -14.38 3.52 -5.81
N GLY A 20 -14.16 2.50 -6.64
CA GLY A 20 -12.84 1.95 -6.96
C GLY A 20 -11.90 3.01 -7.53
N PHE A 21 -12.30 3.71 -8.59
CA PHE A 21 -11.48 4.76 -9.19
C PHE A 21 -11.16 5.89 -8.19
N PHE A 22 -12.15 6.45 -7.50
CA PHE A 22 -11.91 7.60 -6.62
C PHE A 22 -11.12 7.22 -5.35
N SER A 23 -11.46 6.11 -4.71
CA SER A 23 -10.74 5.68 -3.50
C SER A 23 -9.32 5.20 -3.78
N SER A 24 -9.01 4.76 -5.01
CA SER A 24 -7.65 4.39 -5.41
C SER A 24 -6.66 5.56 -5.45
N PHE A 25 -7.12 6.81 -5.46
CA PHE A 25 -6.24 7.99 -5.30
C PHE A 25 -5.51 8.00 -3.94
N GLN A 26 -6.04 7.29 -2.94
CA GLN A 26 -5.34 7.03 -1.68
C GLN A 26 -4.04 6.24 -1.90
N VAL A 27 -4.02 5.34 -2.87
CA VAL A 27 -2.85 4.55 -3.24
C VAL A 27 -2.00 5.30 -4.26
N ALA A 28 -2.63 6.00 -5.21
CA ALA A 28 -1.92 6.81 -6.17
C ALA A 28 -1.03 7.87 -5.49
N SER A 29 -1.53 8.49 -4.41
CA SER A 29 -0.77 9.45 -3.59
C SER A 29 0.41 8.81 -2.84
N GLN A 30 0.33 7.53 -2.45
CA GLN A 30 1.49 6.77 -1.95
C GLN A 30 2.52 6.52 -3.05
N GLY A 31 2.06 6.23 -4.27
CA GLY A 31 2.92 6.13 -5.45
C GLY A 31 3.63 7.45 -5.75
N LEU A 32 2.91 8.57 -5.70
CA LEU A 32 3.49 9.92 -5.83
C LEU A 32 4.51 10.22 -4.71
N THR A 33 4.20 9.85 -3.47
CA THR A 33 5.13 10.01 -2.34
C THR A 33 6.42 9.22 -2.57
N THR A 34 6.29 7.97 -3.03
CA THR A 34 7.42 7.09 -3.37
C THR A 34 8.25 7.67 -4.51
N LEU A 35 7.58 8.18 -5.55
CA LEU A 35 8.21 8.83 -6.70
C LEU A 35 8.99 10.07 -6.27
N LEU A 36 8.39 10.97 -5.49
CA LEU A 36 9.07 12.18 -5.02
C LEU A 36 10.25 11.84 -4.09
N ALA A 37 10.08 10.88 -3.18
CA ALA A 37 11.16 10.42 -2.31
C ALA A 37 12.34 9.84 -3.10
N ALA A 38 12.05 9.00 -4.10
CA ALA A 38 13.06 8.45 -5.00
C ALA A 38 13.74 9.52 -5.84
N LEU A 39 12.99 10.52 -6.33
CA LEU A 39 13.53 11.64 -7.09
C LEU A 39 14.51 12.47 -6.25
N PHE A 40 14.16 12.80 -5.01
CA PHE A 40 15.09 13.42 -4.06
C PHE A 40 16.29 12.52 -3.80
N GLY A 41 16.08 11.22 -3.61
CA GLY A 41 17.13 10.23 -3.41
C GLY A 41 18.15 10.24 -4.56
N VAL A 42 17.71 10.09 -5.81
CA VAL A 42 18.59 10.16 -7.00
C VAL A 42 19.28 11.51 -7.09
N THR A 43 18.54 12.61 -7.00
CA THR A 43 19.08 13.97 -7.20
C THR A 43 20.14 14.32 -6.16
N LEU A 44 19.86 14.08 -4.87
CA LEU A 44 20.79 14.42 -3.80
C LEU A 44 22.00 13.49 -3.80
N THR A 45 21.83 12.18 -4.03
CA THR A 45 22.96 11.23 -4.02
C THR A 45 23.86 11.31 -5.26
N SER A 46 23.38 11.90 -6.36
CA SER A 46 24.19 12.13 -7.58
C SER A 46 24.94 13.45 -7.58
N ASN A 47 24.48 14.45 -6.80
CA ASN A 47 25.03 15.80 -6.81
C ASN A 47 25.78 16.18 -5.53
N LEU A 48 25.59 15.45 -4.43
CA LEU A 48 26.22 15.75 -3.13
C LEU A 48 27.17 14.63 -2.72
N ASP A 49 28.30 15.02 -2.14
CA ASP A 49 29.17 14.08 -1.44
C ASP A 49 28.59 13.69 -0.05
N ALA A 50 29.25 12.73 0.63
CA ALA A 50 28.79 12.25 1.93
C ALA A 50 28.79 13.33 3.02
N ALA A 51 29.71 14.29 2.98
CA ALA A 51 29.82 15.35 3.97
C ALA A 51 28.71 16.41 3.77
N GLN A 52 28.42 16.77 2.53
CA GLN A 52 27.32 17.66 2.15
C GLN A 52 25.96 17.03 2.46
N MET A 53 25.79 15.75 2.16
CA MET A 53 24.57 15.01 2.50
C MET A 53 24.31 15.03 4.01
N ALA A 54 25.33 14.75 4.82
CA ALA A 54 25.23 14.73 6.28
C ALA A 54 25.02 16.13 6.88
N SER A 55 25.68 17.15 6.33
CA SER A 55 25.61 18.52 6.84
C SER A 55 24.27 19.20 6.56
N TRP A 56 23.73 19.10 5.34
CA TRP A 56 22.48 19.80 4.98
C TRP A 56 21.57 19.04 4.00
N GLY A 57 22.11 18.20 3.12
CA GLY A 57 21.34 17.60 2.01
C GLY A 57 20.08 16.86 2.46
N TRP A 58 20.15 16.15 3.58
CA TRP A 58 18.99 15.42 4.14
C TRP A 58 17.81 16.31 4.53
N ARG A 59 18.00 17.62 4.75
CA ARG A 59 16.93 18.54 5.17
C ARG A 59 16.00 18.94 4.02
N VAL A 60 16.46 18.90 2.77
CA VAL A 60 15.68 19.36 1.60
C VAL A 60 14.34 18.62 1.47
N PRO A 61 14.27 17.28 1.53
CA PRO A 61 12.99 16.57 1.45
C PRO A 61 12.04 16.88 2.61
N PHE A 62 12.56 17.17 3.81
CA PHE A 62 11.73 17.55 4.96
C PHE A 62 11.08 18.92 4.78
N PHE A 63 11.79 19.90 4.23
CA PHE A 63 11.20 21.20 3.92
C PHE A 63 10.05 21.08 2.91
N PHE A 64 10.21 20.27 1.86
CA PHE A 64 9.12 19.98 0.93
C PHE A 64 7.94 19.27 1.61
N GLY A 65 8.22 18.30 2.49
CA GLY A 65 7.20 17.63 3.28
C GLY A 65 6.40 18.58 4.18
N LEU A 66 7.04 19.63 4.72
CA LEU A 66 6.40 20.62 5.57
C LEU A 66 5.31 21.43 4.83
N ILE A 67 5.51 21.70 3.53
CA ILE A 67 4.56 22.46 2.68
C ILE A 67 3.23 21.71 2.51
N ILE A 68 3.25 20.38 2.61
CA ILE A 68 2.03 19.55 2.48
C ILE A 68 1.04 19.85 3.62
N GLY A 69 1.53 20.19 4.82
CA GLY A 69 0.69 20.48 5.99
C GLY A 69 -0.29 21.65 5.77
N PRO A 70 0.18 22.86 5.40
CA PRO A 70 -0.68 23.99 5.09
C PRO A 70 -1.68 23.72 3.95
N VAL A 71 -1.25 23.02 2.89
CA VAL A 71 -2.13 22.66 1.77
C VAL A 71 -3.23 21.71 2.23
N ALA A 72 -2.89 20.68 3.01
CA ALA A 72 -3.85 19.74 3.58
C ALA A 72 -4.85 20.45 4.51
N TYR A 73 -4.38 21.40 5.33
CA TYR A 73 -5.23 22.24 6.18
C TYR A 73 -6.20 23.09 5.36
N TYR A 74 -5.72 23.76 4.32
CA TYR A 74 -6.54 24.57 3.43
C TYR A 74 -7.65 23.75 2.77
N ILE A 75 -7.31 22.58 2.20
CA ILE A 75 -8.28 21.68 1.57
C ILE A 75 -9.33 21.22 2.59
N ARG A 76 -8.90 20.77 3.79
CA ARG A 76 -9.83 20.32 4.83
C ARG A 76 -10.81 21.40 5.27
N ARG A 77 -10.36 22.65 5.36
CA ARG A 77 -11.21 23.76 5.76
C ARG A 77 -12.33 24.07 4.77
N HIS A 78 -12.17 23.68 3.50
CA HIS A 78 -13.11 23.97 2.42
C HIS A 78 -13.90 22.74 1.95
N THR A 79 -13.76 21.60 2.63
CA THR A 79 -14.45 20.35 2.26
C THR A 79 -15.63 20.11 3.20
N THR A 80 -16.84 19.97 2.66
CA THR A 80 -18.05 19.62 3.42
C THR A 80 -18.20 18.12 3.60
N GLU A 81 -18.66 17.69 4.78
CA GLU A 81 -18.92 16.28 5.09
C GLU A 81 -20.02 15.66 4.20
N THR A 82 -19.98 14.33 4.03
CA THR A 82 -20.92 13.62 3.15
C THR A 82 -22.34 13.59 3.75
N PRO A 83 -23.41 13.61 2.93
CA PRO A 83 -24.78 13.43 3.42
C PRO A 83 -24.98 12.10 4.16
N ALA A 84 -24.28 11.04 3.74
CA ALA A 84 -24.33 9.73 4.38
C ALA A 84 -23.69 9.73 5.79
N PHE A 85 -22.61 10.50 5.98
CA PHE A 85 -21.98 10.68 7.29
C PHE A 85 -22.85 11.55 8.20
N LEU A 86 -23.38 12.67 7.67
CA LEU A 86 -24.25 13.59 8.40
C LEU A 86 -25.58 12.96 8.83
N ALA A 87 -26.15 12.07 8.00
CA ALA A 87 -27.39 11.35 8.30
C ALA A 87 -27.19 10.14 9.24
N SER A 88 -25.95 9.76 9.56
CA SER A 88 -25.67 8.63 10.44
C SER A 88 -25.74 9.05 11.91
N GLU A 89 -26.45 8.27 12.73
CA GLU A 89 -26.39 8.43 14.18
C GLU A 89 -24.96 8.13 14.66
N ARG A 90 -24.34 9.11 15.35
CA ARG A 90 -23.03 8.92 15.96
C ARG A 90 -23.13 7.86 17.05
N SER A 91 -22.42 6.75 16.88
CA SER A 91 -22.29 5.75 17.95
C SER A 91 -21.50 6.34 19.12
N GLU A 92 -22.01 6.18 20.34
CA GLU A 92 -21.31 6.58 21.57
C GLU A 92 -20.12 5.66 21.89
N ALA A 93 -20.08 4.44 21.31
CA ALA A 93 -19.03 3.44 21.54
C ALA A 93 -18.64 2.70 20.23
N PRO A 94 -18.12 3.41 19.22
CA PRO A 94 -17.92 2.88 17.87
C PRO A 94 -16.91 1.73 17.81
N LEU A 95 -15.92 1.70 18.71
CA LEU A 95 -14.95 0.61 18.81
C LEU A 95 -15.58 -0.67 19.36
N ARG A 96 -16.38 -0.56 20.43
CA ARG A 96 -17.09 -1.70 21.04
C ARG A 96 -18.10 -2.27 20.05
N GLU A 97 -18.85 -1.41 19.38
CA GLU A 97 -19.86 -1.79 18.38
C GLU A 97 -19.24 -2.44 17.14
N ALA A 98 -18.10 -1.92 16.66
CA ALA A 98 -17.35 -2.52 15.56
C ALA A 98 -16.82 -3.92 15.93
N LEU A 99 -16.26 -4.10 17.13
CA LEU A 99 -15.75 -5.39 17.58
C LEU A 99 -16.87 -6.41 17.83
N SER A 100 -17.99 -6.00 18.41
CA SER A 100 -19.09 -6.91 18.78
C SER A 100 -19.91 -7.37 17.56
N HIS A 101 -20.13 -6.51 16.56
CA HIS A 101 -21.00 -6.82 15.42
C HIS A 101 -20.25 -7.10 14.11
N ASN A 102 -18.98 -6.68 13.99
CA ASN A 102 -18.21 -6.78 12.74
C ASN A 102 -16.90 -7.57 12.87
N GLY A 103 -16.71 -8.36 13.94
CA GLY A 103 -15.46 -9.11 14.17
C GLY A 103 -14.95 -9.91 12.96
N ARG A 104 -15.84 -10.65 12.28
CA ARG A 104 -15.46 -11.40 11.06
C ARG A 104 -15.06 -10.50 9.89
N ARG A 105 -15.74 -9.37 9.70
CA ARG A 105 -15.41 -8.36 8.66
C ARG A 105 -14.06 -7.72 8.97
N ILE A 106 -13.76 -7.46 10.25
CA ILE A 106 -12.46 -6.96 10.68
C ILE A 106 -11.37 -7.98 10.37
N VAL A 107 -11.55 -9.26 10.73
CA VAL A 107 -10.55 -10.32 10.47
C VAL A 107 -10.25 -10.45 8.97
N TYR A 108 -11.26 -10.49 8.11
CA TYR A 108 -11.00 -10.56 6.66
C TYR A 108 -10.46 -9.24 6.09
N GLY A 109 -10.88 -8.09 6.64
CA GLY A 109 -10.31 -6.79 6.29
C GLY A 109 -8.83 -6.70 6.62
N VAL A 110 -8.44 -7.12 7.84
CA VAL A 110 -7.05 -7.25 8.28
C VAL A 110 -6.31 -8.15 7.30
N GLY A 111 -6.84 -9.35 7.05
CA GLY A 111 -6.28 -10.32 6.11
C GLY A 111 -6.03 -9.73 4.71
N ALA A 112 -6.97 -8.96 4.17
CA ALA A 112 -6.83 -8.32 2.86
C ALA A 112 -5.77 -7.19 2.86
N VAL A 113 -5.51 -6.52 3.98
CA VAL A 113 -4.49 -5.46 4.07
C VAL A 113 -3.08 -6.01 4.27
N ILE A 114 -2.91 -7.24 4.78
CA ILE A 114 -1.58 -7.82 5.11
C ILE A 114 -0.62 -7.81 3.92
N LEU A 115 -0.98 -8.42 2.78
CA LEU A 115 -0.14 -8.41 1.58
C LEU A 115 0.18 -7.00 1.15
N ALA A 116 -0.80 -6.12 1.29
CA ALA A 116 -0.67 -4.74 0.92
C ALA A 116 0.49 -4.10 1.70
N THR A 117 0.38 -4.10 3.03
CA THR A 117 1.39 -3.47 3.87
C THR A 117 2.76 -4.15 3.75
N VAL A 118 2.81 -5.48 3.71
CA VAL A 118 4.09 -6.20 3.60
C VAL A 118 4.82 -5.82 2.31
N ALA A 119 4.10 -5.74 1.19
CA ALA A 119 4.68 -5.36 -0.09
C ALA A 119 5.13 -3.88 -0.13
N THR A 120 4.39 -2.97 0.48
CA THR A 120 4.83 -1.56 0.58
C THR A 120 6.14 -1.42 1.34
N TYR A 121 6.27 -2.12 2.47
CA TYR A 121 7.52 -2.12 3.23
C TYR A 121 8.66 -2.81 2.48
N LEU A 122 8.35 -3.83 1.67
CA LEU A 122 9.34 -4.45 0.78
C LEU A 122 9.89 -3.44 -0.23
N VAL A 123 9.02 -2.69 -0.91
CA VAL A 123 9.43 -1.64 -1.87
C VAL A 123 10.29 -0.58 -1.19
N LEU A 124 9.94 -0.18 0.04
CA LEU A 124 10.73 0.76 0.84
C LEU A 124 12.11 0.20 1.24
N TYR A 125 12.20 -1.11 1.49
CA TYR A 125 13.45 -1.79 1.83
C TYR A 125 14.33 -2.09 0.60
N MET A 126 13.75 -2.20 -0.60
CA MET A 126 14.49 -2.56 -1.82
C MET A 126 15.75 -1.73 -2.09
N PRO A 127 15.77 -0.40 -1.89
CA PRO A 127 17.00 0.35 -2.06
C PRO A 127 18.12 -0.10 -1.12
N SER A 128 17.78 -0.37 0.14
CA SER A 128 18.74 -0.88 1.12
C SER A 128 19.24 -2.27 0.74
N TYR A 129 18.36 -3.15 0.25
CA TYR A 129 18.74 -4.47 -0.25
C TYR A 129 19.69 -4.38 -1.46
N ALA A 130 19.35 -3.55 -2.45
CA ALA A 130 20.16 -3.37 -3.66
C ALA A 130 21.57 -2.84 -3.33
N VAL A 131 21.68 -1.89 -2.41
CA VAL A 131 22.98 -1.33 -1.99
C VAL A 131 23.75 -2.32 -1.13
N ARG A 132 23.13 -2.86 -0.07
CA ARG A 132 23.85 -3.66 0.94
C ARG A 132 24.13 -5.10 0.51
N GLN A 133 23.22 -5.72 -0.23
CA GLN A 133 23.32 -7.14 -0.58
C GLN A 133 23.78 -7.36 -2.01
N LEU A 134 23.44 -6.46 -2.94
CA LEU A 134 23.82 -6.60 -4.35
C LEU A 134 24.99 -5.69 -4.75
N GLY A 135 25.46 -4.80 -3.86
CA GLY A 135 26.57 -3.88 -4.13
C GLY A 135 26.26 -2.82 -5.19
N LEU A 136 24.98 -2.58 -5.50
CA LEU A 136 24.59 -1.61 -6.52
C LEU A 136 24.71 -0.17 -6.00
N PRO A 137 25.04 0.81 -6.87
CA PRO A 137 25.05 2.22 -6.49
C PRO A 137 23.68 2.69 -5.98
N ALA A 138 23.67 3.60 -5.00
CA ALA A 138 22.42 4.15 -4.44
C ALA A 138 21.55 4.83 -5.49
N SER A 139 22.15 5.52 -6.47
CA SER A 139 21.43 6.17 -7.57
C SER A 139 20.63 5.17 -8.42
N VAL A 140 21.21 4.01 -8.72
CA VAL A 140 20.56 2.90 -9.43
C VAL A 140 19.38 2.35 -8.63
N ALA A 141 19.57 2.18 -7.34
CA ALA A 141 18.54 1.69 -6.43
C ALA A 141 17.34 2.66 -6.36
N PHE A 142 17.58 3.96 -6.20
CA PHE A 142 16.53 4.97 -6.19
C PHE A 142 15.86 5.15 -7.56
N ALA A 143 16.60 5.05 -8.67
CA ALA A 143 16.02 5.11 -10.01
C ALA A 143 14.98 3.99 -10.23
N ALA A 144 15.26 2.79 -9.71
CA ALA A 144 14.30 1.70 -9.79
C ALA A 144 13.06 1.93 -8.91
N THR A 145 13.22 2.52 -7.73
CA THR A 145 12.09 2.94 -6.88
C THR A 145 11.24 4.04 -7.52
N LEU A 146 11.86 4.94 -8.28
CA LEU A 146 11.16 5.98 -9.05
C LEU A 146 10.19 5.35 -10.05
N ALA A 147 10.63 4.32 -10.77
CA ALA A 147 9.80 3.56 -11.70
C ALA A 147 8.61 2.90 -10.99
N THR A 148 8.83 2.28 -9.83
CA THR A 148 7.75 1.66 -9.03
C THR A 148 6.73 2.71 -8.56
N GLY A 149 7.19 3.86 -8.08
CA GLY A 149 6.33 4.95 -7.65
C GLY A 149 5.45 5.47 -8.80
N LEU A 150 6.03 5.63 -10.00
CA LEU A 150 5.31 6.04 -11.20
C LEU A 150 4.25 5.01 -11.62
N VAL A 151 4.64 3.72 -11.67
CA VAL A 151 3.73 2.62 -11.98
C VAL A 151 2.60 2.56 -10.96
N GLN A 152 2.88 2.75 -9.67
CA GLN A 152 1.85 2.75 -8.63
C GLN A 152 0.92 3.97 -8.72
N MET A 153 1.47 5.16 -9.00
CA MET A 153 0.70 6.39 -9.14
C MET A 153 -0.33 6.29 -10.28
N ILE A 154 0.07 5.73 -11.42
CA ILE A 154 -0.78 5.62 -12.61
C ILE A 154 -1.62 4.34 -12.60
N GLY A 155 -1.02 3.23 -12.17
CA GLY A 155 -1.62 1.91 -12.17
C GLY A 155 -2.74 1.77 -11.15
N SER A 156 -2.65 2.44 -9.98
CA SER A 156 -3.67 2.31 -8.94
C SER A 156 -5.04 2.85 -9.37
N PRO A 157 -5.15 4.05 -9.99
CA PRO A 157 -6.39 4.51 -10.62
C PRO A 157 -6.95 3.58 -11.70
N ILE A 158 -6.08 3.02 -12.54
CA ILE A 158 -6.49 2.08 -13.59
C ILE A 158 -7.09 0.82 -12.97
N ALA A 159 -6.41 0.24 -11.98
CA ALA A 159 -6.89 -0.94 -11.26
C ALA A 159 -8.18 -0.65 -10.49
N GLY A 160 -8.27 0.51 -9.84
CA GLY A 160 -9.47 0.98 -9.17
C GLY A 160 -10.67 1.05 -10.11
N ARG A 161 -10.51 1.68 -11.28
CA ARG A 161 -11.55 1.73 -12.31
C ARG A 161 -11.92 0.34 -12.85
N LEU A 162 -10.94 -0.53 -13.10
CA LEU A 162 -11.19 -1.88 -13.58
C LEU A 162 -11.99 -2.70 -12.56
N SER A 163 -11.76 -2.45 -11.27
CA SER A 163 -12.48 -3.09 -10.18
C SER A 163 -13.94 -2.65 -10.05
N ASP A 164 -14.27 -1.43 -10.49
CA ASP A 164 -15.65 -0.95 -10.53
C ASP A 164 -16.49 -1.70 -11.57
N THR A 165 -15.87 -2.13 -12.68
CA THR A 165 -16.58 -2.83 -13.76
C THR A 165 -16.53 -4.36 -13.64
N HIS A 166 -15.41 -4.92 -13.19
CA HIS A 166 -15.22 -6.38 -13.14
C HIS A 166 -15.46 -6.97 -11.74
N GLY A 167 -15.46 -6.14 -10.71
CA GLY A 167 -15.57 -6.53 -9.30
C GLY A 167 -14.21 -6.58 -8.59
N ARG A 168 -14.19 -6.09 -7.34
CA ARG A 168 -12.96 -5.89 -6.53
C ARG A 168 -12.16 -7.17 -6.32
N THR A 169 -12.81 -8.22 -5.82
CA THR A 169 -12.15 -9.50 -5.54
C THR A 169 -11.67 -10.20 -6.80
N ARG A 170 -12.32 -9.98 -7.96
CA ARG A 170 -11.92 -10.56 -9.25
C ARG A 170 -10.64 -9.93 -9.81
N ILE A 171 -10.31 -8.70 -9.42
CA ILE A 171 -9.05 -8.05 -9.78
C ILE A 171 -7.96 -8.35 -8.75
N MET A 172 -8.30 -8.28 -7.46
CA MET A 172 -7.32 -8.44 -6.38
C MET A 172 -6.83 -9.89 -6.23
N LEU A 173 -7.70 -10.90 -6.38
CA LEU A 173 -7.30 -12.29 -6.14
C LEU A 173 -6.26 -12.80 -7.17
N PRO A 174 -6.43 -12.59 -8.49
CA PRO A 174 -5.38 -12.92 -9.45
C PRO A 174 -4.07 -12.17 -9.18
N ALA A 175 -4.13 -10.87 -8.81
CA ALA A 175 -2.93 -10.11 -8.48
C ALA A 175 -2.18 -10.71 -7.27
N ALA A 176 -2.89 -11.14 -6.23
CA ALA A 176 -2.28 -11.82 -5.09
C ALA A 176 -1.64 -13.17 -5.47
N ILE A 177 -2.29 -13.96 -6.33
CA ILE A 177 -1.76 -15.25 -6.81
C ILE A 177 -0.52 -15.02 -7.69
N VAL A 178 -0.58 -14.05 -8.61
CA VAL A 178 0.56 -13.68 -9.45
C VAL A 178 1.74 -13.25 -8.59
N LEU A 179 1.51 -12.43 -7.55
CA LEU A 179 2.57 -12.02 -6.64
C LEU A 179 3.14 -13.20 -5.84
N LEU A 180 2.28 -14.11 -5.36
CA LEU A 180 2.68 -15.33 -4.64
C LEU A 180 3.65 -16.17 -5.49
N VAL A 181 3.35 -16.35 -6.78
CA VAL A 181 4.16 -17.16 -7.68
C VAL A 181 5.42 -16.40 -8.14
N LEU A 182 5.31 -15.10 -8.43
CA LEU A 182 6.40 -14.33 -9.04
C LEU A 182 7.42 -13.80 -8.02
N VAL A 183 7.07 -13.61 -6.75
CA VAL A 183 8.00 -12.94 -5.82
C VAL A 183 9.30 -13.74 -5.63
N TYR A 184 9.23 -15.06 -5.48
CA TYR A 184 10.44 -15.88 -5.36
C TYR A 184 11.35 -15.83 -6.60
N PRO A 185 10.87 -16.15 -7.83
CA PRO A 185 11.71 -16.09 -9.02
C PRO A 185 12.24 -14.68 -9.32
N MET A 186 11.49 -13.62 -8.99
CA MET A 186 11.98 -12.24 -9.12
C MET A 186 13.16 -11.94 -8.19
N PHE A 187 13.10 -12.41 -6.94
CA PHE A 187 14.23 -12.28 -6.01
C PHE A 187 15.42 -13.13 -6.43
N ALA A 188 15.18 -14.36 -6.90
CA ALA A 188 16.24 -15.22 -7.40
C ALA A 188 16.93 -14.61 -8.64
N LEU A 189 16.15 -14.02 -9.56
CA LEU A 189 16.67 -13.31 -10.72
C LEU A 189 17.55 -12.13 -10.31
N LEU A 190 17.11 -11.32 -9.33
CA LEU A 190 17.89 -10.19 -8.81
C LEU A 190 19.19 -10.62 -8.14
N HIS A 191 19.15 -11.73 -7.40
CA HIS A 191 20.32 -12.25 -6.71
C HIS A 191 21.36 -12.79 -7.70
N ASN A 192 20.92 -13.53 -8.71
CA ASN A 192 21.82 -14.17 -9.68
C ASN A 192 22.36 -13.19 -10.75
N HIS A 193 21.59 -12.15 -11.09
CA HIS A 193 21.96 -11.17 -12.10
C HIS A 193 21.77 -9.74 -11.60
N PRO A 194 22.58 -9.28 -10.63
CA PRO A 194 22.46 -7.96 -10.04
C PRO A 194 22.85 -6.89 -11.08
N SER A 195 21.85 -6.24 -11.66
CA SER A 195 22.04 -5.16 -12.63
C SER A 195 20.91 -4.13 -12.52
N LEU A 196 21.16 -2.92 -13.01
CA LEU A 196 20.12 -1.89 -13.13
C LEU A 196 18.93 -2.39 -13.95
N GLY A 197 19.18 -3.07 -15.06
CA GLY A 197 18.13 -3.61 -15.93
C GLY A 197 17.25 -4.64 -15.22
N THR A 198 17.86 -5.57 -14.48
CA THR A 198 17.15 -6.55 -13.67
C THR A 198 16.33 -5.88 -12.57
N LEU A 199 16.91 -4.89 -11.88
CA LEU A 199 16.23 -4.17 -10.80
C LEU A 199 15.01 -3.39 -11.32
N LEU A 200 15.16 -2.67 -12.43
CA LEU A 200 14.06 -1.98 -13.08
C LEU A 200 12.96 -2.95 -13.52
N PHE A 201 13.32 -4.04 -14.17
CA PHE A 201 12.39 -5.06 -14.62
C PHE A 201 11.54 -5.62 -13.47
N VAL A 202 12.20 -6.03 -12.37
CA VAL A 202 11.49 -6.56 -11.19
C VAL A 202 10.61 -5.48 -10.55
N GLN A 203 11.13 -4.28 -10.36
CA GLN A 203 10.40 -3.17 -9.74
C GLN A 203 9.15 -2.75 -10.53
N VAL A 204 9.24 -2.71 -11.86
CA VAL A 204 8.09 -2.41 -12.73
C VAL A 204 7.03 -3.51 -12.65
N ILE A 205 7.43 -4.79 -12.75
CA ILE A 205 6.49 -5.91 -12.64
C ILE A 205 5.80 -5.92 -11.27
N LEU A 206 6.57 -5.78 -10.19
CA LEU A 206 6.02 -5.68 -8.84
C LEU A 206 5.10 -4.47 -8.72
N GLY A 207 5.49 -3.31 -9.25
CA GLY A 207 4.66 -2.11 -9.28
C GLY A 207 3.30 -2.35 -9.95
N VAL A 208 3.26 -3.05 -11.09
CA VAL A 208 2.01 -3.35 -11.82
C VAL A 208 1.13 -4.29 -10.99
N VAL A 209 1.71 -5.39 -10.49
CA VAL A 209 0.97 -6.38 -9.69
C VAL A 209 0.45 -5.79 -8.39
N LEU A 210 1.26 -4.97 -7.72
CA LEU A 210 0.86 -4.26 -6.50
C LEU A 210 -0.21 -3.21 -6.79
N SER A 211 -0.14 -2.51 -7.91
CA SER A 211 -1.20 -1.57 -8.31
C SER A 211 -2.53 -2.28 -8.52
N ALA A 212 -2.51 -3.45 -9.17
CA ALA A 212 -3.70 -4.28 -9.36
C ALA A 212 -4.30 -4.77 -8.04
N TYR A 213 -3.47 -5.05 -7.04
CA TYR A 213 -3.93 -5.47 -5.71
C TYR A 213 -4.38 -4.31 -4.82
N PHE A 214 -3.57 -3.26 -4.69
CA PHE A 214 -3.83 -2.12 -3.80
C PHE A 214 -4.88 -1.18 -4.34
N GLY A 215 -4.90 -0.90 -5.65
CA GLY A 215 -5.81 0.09 -6.23
C GLY A 215 -7.27 -0.12 -5.80
N PRO A 216 -7.80 -1.36 -5.86
CA PRO A 216 -9.16 -1.67 -5.42
C PRO A 216 -9.35 -1.81 -3.90
N LEU A 217 -8.27 -1.96 -3.12
CA LEU A 217 -8.32 -2.27 -1.68
C LEU A 217 -9.10 -1.22 -0.85
N PRO A 218 -8.91 0.11 -1.06
CA PRO A 218 -9.69 1.13 -0.35
C PRO A 218 -11.20 0.98 -0.57
N ALA A 219 -11.63 0.72 -1.82
CA ALA A 219 -13.04 0.47 -2.14
C ALA A 219 -13.54 -0.84 -1.52
N LEU A 220 -12.77 -1.93 -1.59
CA LEU A 220 -13.11 -3.21 -0.97
C LEU A 220 -13.40 -3.03 0.52
N LEU A 221 -12.53 -2.32 1.24
CA LEU A 221 -12.71 -2.04 2.66
C LEU A 221 -13.94 -1.14 2.93
N SER A 222 -14.19 -0.14 2.09
CA SER A 222 -15.38 0.71 2.23
C SER A 222 -16.71 -0.05 2.05
N GLU A 223 -16.73 -1.05 1.17
CA GLU A 223 -17.91 -1.91 0.93
C GLU A 223 -18.05 -3.01 1.99
N LEU A 224 -16.94 -3.48 2.54
CA LEU A 224 -16.90 -4.53 3.55
C LEU A 224 -17.60 -4.10 4.85
N PHE A 225 -17.47 -2.84 5.26
CA PHE A 225 -18.00 -2.34 6.52
C PHE A 225 -19.32 -1.54 6.34
N PRO A 226 -20.32 -1.75 7.21
CA PRO A 226 -21.55 -0.95 7.20
C PRO A 226 -21.24 0.53 7.43
N THR A 227 -22.01 1.44 6.81
CA THR A 227 -21.79 2.90 6.88
C THR A 227 -21.56 3.41 8.31
N ARG A 228 -22.38 3.00 9.27
CA ARG A 228 -22.31 3.40 10.68
C ARG A 228 -20.96 3.09 11.36
N THR A 229 -20.30 2.00 10.97
CA THR A 229 -19.01 1.56 11.54
C THR A 229 -17.88 1.56 10.52
N ARG A 230 -18.08 2.15 9.33
CA ARG A 230 -17.17 2.05 8.19
C ARG A 230 -15.81 2.62 8.51
N THR A 231 -15.75 3.89 8.90
CA THR A 231 -14.51 4.60 9.22
C THR A 231 -13.70 3.87 10.30
N THR A 232 -14.37 3.45 11.37
CA THR A 232 -13.73 2.74 12.50
C THR A 232 -13.25 1.35 12.09
N GLY A 233 -14.08 0.57 11.40
CA GLY A 233 -13.73 -0.78 10.95
C GLY A 233 -12.58 -0.78 9.95
N MET A 234 -12.59 0.16 8.99
CA MET A 234 -11.51 0.35 8.04
C MET A 234 -10.21 0.77 8.73
N SER A 235 -10.29 1.74 9.64
CA SER A 235 -9.13 2.20 10.40
C SER A 235 -8.54 1.08 11.25
N LEU A 236 -9.39 0.29 11.91
CA LEU A 236 -8.93 -0.82 12.73
C LEU A 236 -8.26 -1.90 11.89
N ALA A 237 -8.92 -2.33 10.80
CA ALA A 237 -8.37 -3.33 9.90
C ALA A 237 -7.02 -2.88 9.30
N TYR A 238 -6.95 -1.62 8.85
CA TYR A 238 -5.74 -1.06 8.28
C TYR A 238 -4.62 -0.91 9.31
N ASN A 239 -4.90 -0.30 10.47
CA ASN A 239 -3.87 -0.04 11.48
C ASN A 239 -3.35 -1.34 12.11
N VAL A 240 -4.21 -2.31 12.41
CA VAL A 240 -3.77 -3.61 12.93
C VAL A 240 -2.82 -4.28 11.94
N SER A 241 -3.19 -4.31 10.65
CA SER A 241 -2.33 -4.91 9.61
C SER A 241 -1.02 -4.14 9.47
N VAL A 242 -1.07 -2.82 9.32
CA VAL A 242 0.13 -1.98 9.12
C VAL A 242 1.05 -2.04 10.33
N THR A 243 0.53 -2.00 11.56
CA THR A 243 1.37 -2.04 12.76
C THR A 243 2.04 -3.40 12.93
N ILE A 244 1.29 -4.51 12.78
CA ILE A 244 1.81 -5.85 13.07
C ILE A 244 2.61 -6.41 11.90
N PHE A 245 2.10 -6.32 10.67
CA PHE A 245 2.70 -6.95 9.50
C PHE A 245 3.52 -5.96 8.68
N GLY A 246 3.17 -4.68 8.68
CA GLY A 246 3.98 -3.64 8.02
C GLY A 246 5.19 -3.24 8.85
N GLY A 247 4.95 -2.70 10.04
CA GLY A 247 5.96 -2.08 10.89
C GLY A 247 7.06 -3.06 11.32
N PHE A 248 6.71 -4.32 11.57
CA PHE A 248 7.69 -5.37 11.88
C PHE A 248 8.30 -6.03 10.64
N ALA A 249 7.88 -5.70 9.41
CA ALA A 249 8.41 -6.33 8.20
C ALA A 249 9.93 -6.23 8.09
N PRO A 250 10.58 -5.05 8.25
CA PRO A 250 12.04 -4.95 8.13
C PRO A 250 12.78 -5.80 9.18
N PHE A 251 12.24 -5.85 10.40
CA PHE A 251 12.76 -6.68 11.50
C PHE A 251 12.65 -8.17 11.16
N ILE A 252 11.45 -8.63 10.76
CA ILE A 252 11.20 -10.03 10.38
C ILE A 252 12.09 -10.43 9.21
N ILE A 253 12.19 -9.60 8.18
CA ILE A 253 13.02 -9.85 7.00
C ILE A 253 14.49 -9.98 7.41
N THR A 254 15.00 -9.05 8.21
CA THR A 254 16.40 -9.06 8.64
C THR A 254 16.69 -10.26 9.54
N TRP A 255 15.79 -10.60 10.45
CA TRP A 255 15.88 -11.79 11.28
C TRP A 255 15.86 -13.08 10.45
N LEU A 256 15.00 -13.17 9.44
CA LEU A 256 14.95 -14.30 8.51
C LEU A 256 16.27 -14.46 7.75
N ILE A 257 16.83 -13.37 7.24
CA ILE A 257 18.13 -13.39 6.54
C ILE A 257 19.23 -13.84 7.50
N ALA A 258 19.30 -13.26 8.71
CA ALA A 258 20.34 -13.55 9.69
C ALA A 258 20.32 -15.00 10.19
N THR A 259 19.13 -15.60 10.34
CA THR A 259 18.96 -16.97 10.84
C THR A 259 19.10 -18.02 9.74
N THR A 260 18.63 -17.75 8.53
CA THR A 260 18.66 -18.71 7.42
C THR A 260 19.90 -18.62 6.56
N GLY A 261 20.63 -17.50 6.61
CA GLY A 261 21.70 -17.16 5.67
C GLY A 261 21.21 -16.95 4.22
N ASN A 262 19.90 -16.93 3.99
CA ASN A 262 19.33 -16.89 2.65
C ASN A 262 18.96 -15.45 2.26
N ALA A 263 19.63 -14.91 1.24
CA ALA A 263 19.34 -13.58 0.70
C ALA A 263 17.91 -13.46 0.11
N LEU A 264 17.29 -14.59 -0.27
CA LEU A 264 15.92 -14.67 -0.79
C LEU A 264 14.87 -14.71 0.31
N ALA A 265 15.26 -14.72 1.59
CA ALA A 265 14.33 -14.81 2.70
C ALA A 265 13.20 -13.73 2.74
N PRO A 266 13.39 -12.48 2.23
CA PRO A 266 12.27 -11.54 2.11
C PRO A 266 11.09 -12.08 1.28
N SER A 267 11.36 -12.93 0.28
CA SER A 267 10.31 -13.50 -0.58
C SER A 267 9.35 -14.41 0.18
N PHE A 268 9.84 -15.20 1.16
CA PHE A 268 8.99 -16.07 1.97
C PHE A 268 7.99 -15.31 2.83
N TYR A 269 8.42 -14.15 3.35
CA TYR A 269 7.53 -13.29 4.12
C TYR A 269 6.39 -12.72 3.25
N VAL A 270 6.71 -12.32 2.01
CA VAL A 270 5.72 -11.85 1.04
C VAL A 270 4.79 -12.99 0.58
N ILE A 271 5.31 -14.20 0.39
CA ILE A 271 4.50 -15.39 0.05
C ILE A 271 3.49 -15.67 1.16
N ALA A 272 3.92 -15.69 2.43
CA ALA A 272 3.02 -15.91 3.56
C ALA A 272 1.92 -14.83 3.60
N ALA A 273 2.31 -13.56 3.42
CA ALA A 273 1.37 -12.45 3.34
C ALA A 273 0.38 -12.61 2.17
N ALA A 274 0.85 -13.06 1.00
CA ALA A 274 0.04 -13.26 -0.20
C ALA A 274 -0.97 -14.39 -0.02
N VAL A 275 -0.59 -15.50 0.63
CA VAL A 275 -1.50 -16.60 0.95
C VAL A 275 -2.63 -16.10 1.86
N ILE A 276 -2.28 -15.44 2.97
CA ILE A 276 -3.27 -14.95 3.95
C ILE A 276 -4.25 -13.98 3.28
N SER A 277 -3.73 -13.04 2.50
CA SER A 277 -4.54 -12.07 1.78
C SER A 277 -5.39 -12.68 0.68
N ALA A 278 -4.86 -13.63 -0.10
CA ALA A 278 -5.63 -14.34 -1.12
C ALA A 278 -6.82 -15.10 -0.49
N LEU A 279 -6.59 -15.79 0.63
CA LEU A 279 -7.65 -16.48 1.37
C LEU A 279 -8.71 -15.50 1.91
N ALA A 280 -8.28 -14.37 2.47
CA ALA A 280 -9.19 -13.35 2.98
C ALA A 280 -10.04 -12.71 1.87
N VAL A 281 -9.42 -12.34 0.74
CA VAL A 281 -10.11 -11.76 -0.43
C VAL A 281 -11.07 -12.76 -1.05
N ALA A 282 -10.68 -14.04 -1.15
CA ALA A 282 -11.55 -15.11 -1.63
C ALA A 282 -12.75 -15.33 -0.69
N ALA A 283 -12.53 -15.30 0.63
CA ALA A 283 -13.60 -15.40 1.62
C ALA A 283 -14.58 -14.21 1.51
N ILE A 284 -14.08 -12.98 1.42
CA ILE A 284 -14.91 -11.77 1.22
C ILE A 284 -15.78 -11.94 -0.03
N GLY A 285 -15.20 -12.39 -1.15
CA GLY A 285 -15.93 -12.60 -2.40
C GLY A 285 -17.07 -13.62 -2.32
N ARG A 286 -16.99 -14.59 -1.38
CA ARG A 286 -18.01 -15.64 -1.18
C ARG A 286 -19.09 -15.25 -0.17
N THR A 287 -18.81 -14.32 0.73
CA THR A 287 -19.73 -13.95 1.83
C THR A 287 -20.94 -13.11 1.43
N GLY A 288 -20.96 -12.56 0.21
CA GLY A 288 -22.03 -11.65 -0.23
C GLY A 288 -22.05 -10.29 0.49
N TRP A 289 -21.04 -9.99 1.33
CA TRP A 289 -20.96 -8.72 2.08
C TRP A 289 -20.67 -7.51 1.20
N LEU A 290 -20.12 -7.73 0.01
CA LEU A 290 -19.94 -6.66 -0.95
C LEU A 290 -21.31 -6.27 -1.46
N THR A 291 -21.75 -5.07 -1.11
CA THR A 291 -22.99 -4.49 -1.62
C THR A 291 -22.91 -4.41 -3.13
N ARG A 292 -23.57 -5.34 -3.83
CA ARG A 292 -23.95 -5.13 -5.23
C ARG A 292 -25.09 -4.12 -5.19
N GLN A 293 -24.79 -2.86 -5.47
CA GLN A 293 -25.85 -1.92 -5.81
C GLN A 293 -26.11 -2.02 -7.32
N PRO A 294 -27.39 -1.95 -7.72
CA PRO A 294 -27.81 -2.09 -9.12
C PRO A 294 -27.20 -1.03 -10.03
#